data_AF-A0A926IF06-F1
#
_entry.id   AF-A0A926IF06-F1
#
_cell.length_a   1.000
_cell.length_b   1.000
_cell.length_c   1.000
_cell.angle_alpha   90.00
_cell.angle_beta   90.00
_cell.angle_gamma   90.00
#
_symmetry.space_group_name_H-M   'P 1'
#
loop_
_entity.id
_entity.type
_entity.pdbx_description
1 polymer ?
#
loop_
_entity_poly.entity_id
_entity_poly.type
_entity_poly.pdbx_seq_one_letter_code
_entity_poly.pdbx_strand_id
1 'polypeptide(L)'
;MIKLLKDLSIDKLRDKLTLLYILNAVDIVFTFGLLKTGLFKEINSIMVSVVDDPFLSIIIKLIIPALLIIYILAKLEELPNGNLKLCHICVNVVLIVYTLITIMHISYFCLFLYTLSLPN
;
A
#
# COMPACT_ATOMS: atom_id res chain seq x y z
N MET A 1 -0.45 21.55 10.35
CA MET A 1 0.69 20.72 10.82
C MET A 1 0.53 20.15 12.25
N ILE A 2 -0.60 20.34 12.96
CA ILE A 2 -0.66 20.20 14.44
C ILE A 2 -1.53 19.02 14.97
N LYS A 3 -2.25 18.25 14.13
CA LYS A 3 -3.00 17.06 14.60
C LYS A 3 -2.31 15.72 14.34
N LEU A 4 -1.48 15.60 13.30
CA LEU A 4 -0.86 14.32 12.89
C LEU A 4 0.31 13.86 13.78
N LEU A 5 0.90 14.79 14.55
CA LEU A 5 2.06 14.57 15.42
C LEU A 5 1.68 14.54 16.91
N LYS A 6 0.40 14.72 17.26
CA LYS A 6 0.00 15.03 18.64
C LYS A 6 -0.04 13.80 19.56
N ASP A 7 0.23 12.62 19.01
CA ASP A 7 0.21 11.37 19.77
C ASP A 7 1.12 10.33 19.09
N LEU A 8 2.39 10.36 19.49
CA LEU A 8 3.45 9.47 19.01
C LEU A 8 3.49 8.23 19.91
N SER A 9 2.44 7.40 19.84
CA SER A 9 2.37 6.14 20.58
C SER A 9 2.70 4.95 19.67
N ILE A 10 3.24 3.90 20.29
CA ILE A 10 3.48 2.62 19.62
C ILE A 10 2.18 2.11 18.97
N ASP A 11 1.05 2.16 19.68
CA ASP A 11 -0.23 1.67 19.14
C ASP A 11 -0.65 2.39 17.86
N LYS A 12 -0.46 3.71 17.78
CA LYS A 12 -0.73 4.46 16.55
C LYS A 12 0.21 4.11 15.42
N LEU A 13 1.46 3.73 15.72
CA LEU A 13 2.38 3.21 14.71
C LEU A 13 1.92 1.82 14.23
N ARG A 14 1.40 0.97 15.13
CA ARG A 14 0.82 -0.33 14.79
C ARG A 14 -0.38 -0.19 13.86
N ASP A 15 -1.29 0.73 14.15
CA ASP A 15 -2.45 1.02 13.31
C ASP A 15 -2.03 1.46 11.91
N LYS A 16 -1.04 2.36 11.82
CA LYS A 16 -0.51 2.84 10.53
C LYS A 16 0.16 1.75 9.71
N LEU A 17 0.94 0.88 10.35
CA LEU A 17 1.56 -0.26 9.68
C LEU A 17 0.51 -1.27 9.21
N THR A 18 -0.52 -1.52 10.01
CA THR A 18 -1.66 -2.37 9.63
C THR A 18 -2.42 -1.76 8.44
N LEU A 19 -2.70 -0.46 8.47
CA LEU A 19 -3.31 0.25 7.35
C LEU A 19 -2.45 0.16 6.09
N LEU A 20 -1.13 0.33 6.23
CA LEU A 20 -0.19 0.21 5.11
C LEU A 20 -0.24 -1.19 4.49
N TYR A 21 -0.32 -2.24 5.31
CA TYR A 21 -0.50 -3.61 4.82
C TYR A 21 -1.80 -3.77 4.03
N ILE A 22 -2.92 -3.29 4.58
CA ILE A 22 -4.23 -3.35 3.91
C ILE A 22 -4.19 -2.61 2.58
N LEU A 23 -3.63 -1.39 2.54
CA LEU A 23 -3.49 -0.63 1.30
C LEU A 23 -2.66 -1.38 0.27
N ASN A 24 -1.57 -2.03 0.67
CA ASN A 24 -0.74 -2.83 -0.24
C ASN A 24 -1.44 -4.12 -0.73
N ALA A 25 -2.30 -4.72 0.09
CA ALA A 25 -3.11 -5.86 -0.34
C ALA A 25 -4.22 -5.45 -1.32
N VAL A 26 -4.87 -4.31 -1.07
CA VAL A 26 -5.88 -3.72 -1.97
C VAL A 26 -5.23 -3.29 -3.29
N ASP A 27 -4.03 -2.72 -3.24
CA ASP A 27 -3.23 -2.31 -4.39
C ASP A 27 -3.09 -3.43 -5.43
N ILE A 28 -2.60 -4.61 -5.03
CA ILE A 28 -2.40 -5.73 -5.95
C ILE A 28 -3.72 -6.28 -6.54
N VAL A 29 -4.82 -6.22 -5.78
CA VAL A 29 -6.15 -6.59 -6.28
C VAL A 29 -6.59 -5.64 -7.39
N PHE A 30 -6.41 -4.33 -7.19
CA PHE A 30 -6.71 -3.33 -8.22
C PHE A 30 -5.78 -3.49 -9.42
N THR A 31 -4.48 -3.66 -9.23
CA THR A 31 -3.52 -3.86 -10.32
C THR A 31 -3.96 -5.03 -11.20
N PHE A 32 -4.27 -6.20 -10.63
CA PHE A 32 -4.74 -7.34 -11.41
C PHE A 32 -6.07 -7.10 -12.12
N GLY A 33 -7.03 -6.45 -11.46
CA GLY A 33 -8.32 -6.11 -12.06
C GLY A 33 -8.15 -5.15 -13.24
N LEU A 34 -7.38 -4.09 -13.04
CA LEU A 34 -7.19 -3.01 -14.00
C LEU A 34 -6.33 -3.43 -15.20
N LEU A 35 -5.30 -4.26 -15.01
CA LEU A 35 -4.50 -4.79 -16.13
C LEU A 35 -5.36 -5.57 -17.14
N LYS A 36 -6.40 -6.27 -16.68
CA LYS A 36 -7.33 -7.00 -17.55
C LYS A 36 -8.24 -6.09 -18.38
N THR A 37 -8.40 -4.82 -17.99
CA THR A 37 -9.24 -3.86 -18.72
C THR A 37 -8.57 -3.28 -19.97
N GLY A 38 -7.23 -3.36 -20.07
CA GLY A 38 -6.46 -2.70 -21.12
C GLY A 38 -6.35 -1.17 -20.98
N LEU A 39 -7.05 -0.55 -20.03
CA LEU A 39 -7.02 0.90 -19.76
C LEU A 39 -5.89 1.30 -18.81
N PHE A 40 -5.31 0.34 -18.11
CA PHE A 40 -4.23 0.52 -17.14
C PHE A 40 -3.01 -0.28 -17.56
N LYS A 41 -1.83 0.30 -17.37
CA LYS A 41 -0.55 -0.37 -17.60
C LYS A 41 0.36 -0.18 -16.41
N GLU A 42 0.99 -1.27 -15.99
CA GLU A 42 2.05 -1.21 -14.99
C GLU A 42 3.30 -0.55 -15.60
N ILE A 43 3.77 0.52 -14.97
CA ILE A 43 4.91 1.32 -15.46
C ILE A 43 6.19 0.90 -14.73
N ASN A 44 6.07 0.39 -13.51
CA ASN A 44 7.23 -0.07 -12.76
C ASN A 44 7.79 -1.35 -13.39
N SER A 45 8.97 -1.25 -14.02
CA SER A 45 9.60 -2.37 -14.74
C SER A 45 9.85 -3.61 -13.89
N ILE A 46 10.09 -3.45 -12.58
CA ILE A 46 10.22 -4.57 -11.65
C ILE A 46 8.85 -5.19 -11.40
N MET A 47 7.81 -4.36 -11.26
CA MET A 47 6.46 -4.83 -10.96
C MET A 47 5.83 -5.55 -12.16
N VAL A 48 6.19 -5.18 -13.41
CA VAL A 48 5.69 -5.84 -14.63
C VAL A 48 5.94 -7.36 -14.58
N SER A 49 7.17 -7.80 -14.27
CA SER A 49 7.46 -9.24 -14.20
C SER A 49 6.82 -9.92 -12.98
N VAL A 50 6.54 -9.16 -11.92
CA VAL A 50 5.87 -9.67 -10.72
C VAL A 50 4.40 -9.93 -10.97
N VAL A 51 3.69 -9.04 -11.67
CA VAL A 51 2.26 -9.19 -11.98
C VAL A 51 1.97 -10.22 -13.07
N ASP A 52 2.97 -10.61 -13.86
CA ASP A 52 2.81 -11.69 -14.84
C ASP A 52 2.67 -13.07 -14.18
N ASP A 53 3.18 -13.24 -12.95
CA ASP A 53 3.04 -14.46 -12.15
C ASP A 53 2.18 -14.19 -10.88
N PRO A 54 0.93 -14.72 -10.82
CA PRO A 54 0.06 -14.54 -9.67
C PRO A 54 0.64 -15.04 -8.35
N PHE A 55 1.41 -16.14 -8.36
CA PHE A 55 2.03 -16.67 -7.14
C PHE A 55 3.16 -15.75 -6.68
N LEU A 56 4.01 -15.29 -7.61
CA LEU A 56 5.09 -14.35 -7.31
C LEU A 56 4.53 -13.03 -6.74
N SER A 57 3.45 -12.52 -7.33
CA SER A 57 2.73 -11.35 -6.82
C SER A 57 2.22 -11.54 -5.40
N ILE A 58 1.60 -12.68 -5.08
CA ILE A 58 1.15 -12.97 -3.71
C ILE A 58 2.32 -12.99 -2.74
N ILE A 59 3.43 -13.63 -3.11
CA ILE A 59 4.63 -13.70 -2.27
C ILE A 59 5.18 -12.29 -2.00
N ILE A 60 5.38 -11.50 -3.05
CA ILE A 60 6.03 -10.18 -2.97
C ILE A 60 5.13 -9.12 -2.35
N LYS A 61 3.82 -9.13 -2.64
CA LYS A 61 2.87 -8.10 -2.19
C LYS A 61 2.13 -8.46 -0.91
N LEU A 62 1.99 -9.73 -0.55
CA LEU A 62 1.24 -10.13 0.66
C LEU A 62 2.17 -10.77 1.69
N ILE A 63 2.88 -11.84 1.33
CA ILE A 63 3.64 -12.64 2.31
C ILE A 63 4.84 -11.86 2.86
N ILE A 64 5.71 -11.36 1.98
CA ILE A 64 6.92 -10.62 2.39
C ILE A 64 6.56 -9.38 3.22
N PRO A 65 5.61 -8.51 2.81
CA PRO A 65 5.23 -7.34 3.58
C PRO A 65 4.58 -7.70 4.92
N ALA A 66 3.78 -8.76 4.99
CA ALA A 66 3.20 -9.24 6.24
C ALA A 66 4.30 -9.67 7.23
N LEU A 67 5.25 -10.50 6.78
CA LEU A 67 6.37 -10.95 7.61
C LEU A 67 7.23 -9.78 8.08
N LEU A 68 7.51 -8.83 7.18
CA LEU A 68 8.29 -7.63 7.50
C LEU A 68 7.59 -6.77 8.55
N ILE A 69 6.29 -6.55 8.41
CA ILE A 69 5.50 -5.77 9.37
C ILE A 69 5.45 -6.48 10.72
N ILE A 70 5.21 -7.79 10.75
CA ILE A 70 5.24 -8.59 12.00
C ILE A 70 6.60 -8.45 12.68
N TYR A 71 7.69 -8.58 11.93
CA TYR A 71 9.04 -8.41 12.45
C TYR A 71 9.27 -7.01 13.03
N ILE A 72 8.85 -5.96 12.32
CA ILE A 72 8.95 -4.57 12.79
C ILE A 72 8.14 -4.37 14.07
N LEU A 73 6.91 -4.90 14.12
CA LEU A 73 6.02 -4.79 15.28
C LEU A 73 6.59 -5.51 16.51
N ALA A 74 7.22 -6.68 16.33
CA ALA A 74 7.89 -7.41 17.40
C ALA A 74 9.09 -6.65 17.97
N LYS A 75 9.77 -5.85 17.14
CA LYS A 75 10.93 -5.04 17.55
C LYS A 75 10.59 -3.63 18.01
N LEU A 76 9.34 -3.20 17.88
CA LEU A 76 8.91 -1.85 18.25
C LEU A 76 9.04 -1.56 19.75
N GLU A 77 8.88 -2.58 20.60
CA GLU A 77 8.94 -2.45 22.07
C GLU A 77 10.37 -2.35 22.62
N GLU A 78 11.37 -2.79 21.84
CA GLU A 78 12.80 -2.72 22.18
C GLU A 78 13.43 -1.36 21.79
N LEU A 79 12.64 -0.45 21.22
CA LEU A 79 13.14 0.71 20.49
C LEU A 79 13.37 1.91 21.43
N PRO A 80 14.54 2.60 21.37
CA PRO A 80 14.77 3.80 22.16
C PRO A 80 13.76 4.91 21.83
N ASN A 81 13.24 5.58 22.86
CA ASN A 81 12.19 6.61 22.76
C ASN A 81 12.47 7.70 21.70
N GLY A 82 13.73 8.03 21.42
CA GLY A 82 14.11 9.01 20.39
C GLY A 82 13.78 8.60 18.95
N ASN A 83 13.69 7.30 18.66
CA ASN A 83 13.52 6.79 17.30
C ASN A 83 12.04 6.67 16.88
N LEU A 84 11.10 6.70 17.83
CA LEU A 84 9.68 6.54 17.54
C LEU A 84 9.13 7.65 16.62
N LYS A 85 9.58 8.89 16.84
CA LYS A 85 9.20 10.03 15.97
C LYS A 85 9.64 9.81 14.52
N LEU A 86 10.85 9.30 14.32
CA LEU A 86 11.38 8.99 12.99
C LEU A 86 10.55 7.90 12.32
N CYS A 87 10.21 6.82 13.04
CA CYS A 87 9.35 5.76 12.53
C CYS A 87 7.98 6.30 12.06
N HIS A 88 7.35 7.17 12.84
CA HIS A 88 6.09 7.80 12.42
C HIS A 88 6.24 8.64 11.15
N ILE A 89 7.35 9.38 10.99
CA ILE A 89 7.60 10.17 9.79
C ILE A 89 7.78 9.24 8.59
N CYS A 90 8.60 8.21 8.70
CA CYS A 90 8.83 7.24 7.63
C CYS A 90 7.52 6.57 7.20
N VAL A 91 6.75 6.03 8.14
CA VAL A 91 5.47 5.36 7.82
C VAL A 91 4.46 6.34 7.23
N ASN A 92 4.40 7.59 7.69
CA ASN A 92 3.52 8.61 7.11
C ASN A 92 3.88 8.91 5.65
N VAL A 93 5.17 9.04 5.32
CA VAL A 93 5.60 9.27 3.94
C VAL A 93 5.16 8.13 3.04
N VAL A 94 5.37 6.88 3.48
CA VAL A 94 4.94 5.71 2.72
C VAL A 94 3.41 5.67 2.58
N LEU A 95 2.64 5.95 3.64
CA LEU A 95 1.18 6.03 3.58
C LEU A 95 0.68 7.08 2.59
N ILE A 96 1.34 8.25 2.49
CA ILE A 96 0.99 9.28 1.50
C ILE A 96 1.15 8.71 0.09
N VAL A 97 2.26 8.03 -0.20
CA VAL A 97 2.49 7.40 -1.51
C VAL A 97 1.42 6.36 -1.82
N TYR A 98 1.12 5.45 -0.87
CA TYR A 98 0.07 4.44 -1.07
C TYR A 98 -1.33 5.06 -1.23
N THR A 99 -1.61 6.17 -0.57
CA THR A 99 -2.87 6.90 -0.74
C THR A 99 -2.98 7.45 -2.16
N LEU A 100 -1.91 8.03 -2.70
CA LEU A 100 -1.89 8.53 -4.09
C LEU A 100 -2.08 7.40 -5.11
N ILE A 101 -1.41 6.26 -4.90
CA ILE A 101 -1.56 5.07 -5.76
C ILE A 101 -3.00 4.54 -5.69
N THR A 102 -3.58 4.48 -4.50
CA THR A 102 -4.97 4.04 -4.33
C THR A 102 -5.96 4.97 -5.03
N ILE A 103 -5.76 6.30 -4.95
CA ILE A 103 -6.57 7.29 -5.69
C ILE A 103 -6.44 7.07 -7.20
N MET A 104 -5.23 6.82 -7.70
CA MET A 104 -4.99 6.50 -9.10
C MET A 104 -5.77 5.25 -9.51
N HIS A 105 -5.70 4.16 -8.73
CA HIS A 105 -6.46 2.94 -9.00
C HIS A 105 -7.98 3.15 -9.01
N ILE A 106 -8.51 3.89 -8.03
CA ILE A 106 -9.93 4.26 -7.99
C ILE A 106 -10.31 5.05 -9.26
N SER A 107 -9.46 5.98 -9.70
CA SER A 107 -9.73 6.79 -10.90
C SER A 107 -9.82 5.93 -12.16
N TYR A 108 -8.89 4.98 -12.34
CA TYR A 108 -8.95 4.02 -13.45
C TYR A 108 -10.15 3.08 -13.36
N PHE A 109 -10.51 2.66 -12.14
CA PHE A 109 -11.70 1.84 -11.93
C PHE A 109 -12.98 2.60 -12.32
N CYS A 110 -13.10 3.87 -11.93
CA CYS A 110 -14.19 4.74 -12.38
C CYS A 110 -14.21 4.92 -13.90
N LEU A 111 -13.05 5.11 -14.53
CA LEU A 111 -12.94 5.19 -15.99
C LEU A 111 -13.44 3.90 -16.67
N PHE A 112 -13.05 2.74 -16.14
CA PHE A 112 -13.52 1.44 -16.63
C PHE A 112 -15.06 1.32 -16.52
N LEU A 113 -15.64 1.66 -15.36
CA LEU A 113 -17.10 1.65 -15.19
C LEU A 113 -17.80 2.61 -16.16
N TYR A 114 -17.23 3.79 -16.40
CA TYR A 114 -17.75 4.74 -17.38
C TYR A 114 -17.73 4.16 -18.81
N THR A 115 -16.64 3.51 -19.22
CA THR A 115 -16.56 2.87 -20.55
C THR A 115 -17.59 1.76 -20.76
N LEU A 116 -17.92 0.99 -19.71
CA LEU A 116 -18.98 -0.02 -19.76
C LEU A 116 -20.39 0.58 -19.91
N SER A 117 -20.57 1.85 -19.54
CA SER A 117 -21.86 2.54 -19.61
C SER A 117 -22.16 3.18 -20.96
N LEU A 118 -21.16 3.26 -21.85
CA LEU A 118 -21.34 3.81 -23.19
C LEU A 118 -22.06 2.79 -24.09
N PRO A 119 -23.08 3.19 -24.87
CA PRO A 119 -23.69 2.31 -25.86
C PRO A 119 -22.67 2.00 -26.97
N ASN A 120 -22.56 0.71 -27.34
CA ASN A 120 -21.72 0.24 -28.44
C ASN A 120 -22.11 0.85 -29.80
#